data_AF-A0AAW6HVH1-F1
#
_entry.id   AF-A0AAW6HVH1-F1
#
_cell.length_a   1.000
_cell.length_b   1.000
_cell.length_c   1.000
_cell.angle_alpha   90.00
_cell.angle_beta   90.00
_cell.angle_gamma   90.00
#
_symmetry.space_group_name_H-M   'P 1'
#
loop_
_entity.id
_entity.type
_entity.pdbx_description
1 polymer ?
#
loop_
_entity_poly.entity_id
_entity_poly.type
_entity_poly.pdbx_seq_one_letter_code
_entity_poly.pdbx_strand_id
1 'polypeptide(L)'
;MSETYVNLVVDQQYHVPLTFTAKEKKLDLTDFSKHFLRPAMNSLSSKVNAYLLKSMYLQTPNVVGTWGTIPGTRPPWRAAASVLDNHLAPEADRCAHFSTDANDALAETNVTLFHTSDEIRGEFSKNAVGMFAGLEFYKQLALPTHTNGPGSGLVVTGTGNQGATLAIDDTKGDTRTALVVLSKGTIFTLAGVFETHPITGEATTRLRQFLVTTDYRRGEYGVTIYPPIVLTSATTIGTVTALPKDRTALTIVGAPSTAAVQNLVFHEDAFATAFVPLPVLANCDGYTATVKGISVRVMSFGDGKADVEHTRIDVLFGTPVAVRPDHACRVTQ
;
A
#
# COMPACT_ATOMS: atom_id res chain seq x y z
N MET A 1 -1.76 1.51 -31.61
CA MET A 1 -1.60 1.93 -30.20
C MET A 1 -2.75 1.32 -29.44
N SER A 2 -2.47 0.49 -28.43
CA SER A 2 -3.49 -0.07 -27.55
C SER A 2 -3.51 0.79 -26.29
N GLU A 3 -4.59 1.50 -26.06
CA GLU A 3 -4.81 2.23 -24.80
C GLU A 3 -5.28 1.24 -23.75
N THR A 4 -4.66 1.26 -22.57
CA THR A 4 -5.06 0.44 -21.43
C THR A 4 -5.80 1.32 -20.43
N TYR A 5 -6.90 0.81 -19.88
CA TYR A 5 -7.69 1.50 -18.86
C TYR A 5 -7.68 0.71 -17.56
N VAL A 6 -7.87 1.43 -16.45
CA VAL A 6 -7.90 0.87 -15.11
C VAL A 6 -9.21 1.31 -14.46
N ASN A 7 -10.03 0.33 -14.05
CA ASN A 7 -11.34 0.61 -13.48
C ASN A 7 -11.23 0.93 -11.99
N LEU A 8 -11.75 2.09 -11.58
CA LEU A 8 -11.92 2.47 -10.18
C LEU A 8 -13.34 2.12 -9.73
N VAL A 9 -13.46 1.28 -8.71
CA VAL A 9 -14.74 0.87 -8.12
C VAL A 9 -14.95 1.61 -6.80
N VAL A 10 -16.13 2.22 -6.64
CA VAL A 10 -16.55 2.87 -5.40
C VAL A 10 -17.47 1.92 -4.63
N ASP A 11 -16.94 1.25 -3.60
CA ASP A 11 -17.64 0.19 -2.87
C ASP A 11 -17.53 0.29 -1.34
N GLN A 12 -16.61 1.11 -0.80
CA GLN A 12 -16.38 1.19 0.64
C GLN A 12 -17.19 2.32 1.29
N GLN A 13 -18.15 1.96 2.13
CA GLN A 13 -18.89 2.90 2.97
C GLN A 13 -18.56 2.66 4.45
N TYR A 14 -17.84 3.60 5.06
CA TYR A 14 -17.56 3.57 6.50
C TYR A 14 -18.43 4.58 7.24
N HIS A 15 -18.84 4.20 8.45
CA HIS A 15 -19.66 5.04 9.30
C HIS A 15 -19.22 4.98 10.76
N VAL A 16 -19.47 6.07 11.50
CA VAL A 16 -19.39 6.10 12.96
C VAL A 16 -20.76 6.53 13.49
N PRO A 17 -21.46 5.64 14.24
CA PRO A 17 -22.70 5.99 14.90
C PRO A 17 -22.41 6.75 16.19
N LEU A 18 -23.26 7.74 16.48
CA LEU A 18 -23.28 8.53 17.68
C LEU A 18 -24.73 8.58 18.19
N THR A 19 -24.94 8.41 19.48
CA THR A 19 -26.27 8.37 20.09
C THR A 19 -26.31 9.35 21.24
N PHE A 20 -27.30 10.25 21.26
CA PHE A 20 -27.42 11.27 22.29
C PHE A 20 -28.87 11.42 22.72
N THR A 21 -29.08 11.67 24.01
CA THR A 21 -30.41 12.03 24.50
C THR A 21 -30.68 13.52 24.26
N ALA A 22 -31.95 13.89 24.10
CA ALA A 22 -32.35 15.28 23.85
C ALA A 22 -31.90 16.27 24.96
N LYS A 23 -31.66 15.76 26.18
CA LYS A 23 -31.15 16.56 27.32
C LYS A 23 -29.66 16.87 27.21
N GLU A 24 -28.85 15.94 26.72
CA GLU A 24 -27.39 16.08 26.60
C GLU A 24 -27.00 17.06 25.48
N LYS A 25 -27.78 17.12 24.40
CA LYS A 25 -27.55 18.05 23.28
C LYS A 25 -27.72 19.53 23.67
N LYS A 26 -28.52 19.81 24.71
CA LYS A 26 -28.90 21.18 25.10
C LYS A 26 -27.94 21.85 26.08
N LEU A 27 -27.13 21.08 26.81
CA LEU A 27 -26.39 21.64 27.95
C LEU A 27 -25.05 22.30 27.58
N ASP A 28 -24.29 21.86 26.57
CA ASP A 28 -23.12 22.60 26.07
C ASP A 28 -22.67 22.16 24.65
N LEU A 29 -23.05 22.93 23.62
CA LEU A 29 -22.76 22.62 22.20
C LEU A 29 -21.25 22.64 21.86
N THR A 30 -20.46 23.46 22.58
CA THR A 30 -19.02 23.59 22.34
C THR A 30 -18.25 22.36 22.83
N ASP A 31 -18.65 21.81 23.97
CA ASP A 31 -18.06 20.59 24.54
C ASP A 31 -18.48 19.37 23.74
N PHE A 32 -19.71 19.37 23.23
CA PHE A 32 -20.19 18.34 22.32
C PHE A 32 -19.29 18.17 21.08
N SER A 33 -18.97 19.27 20.41
CA SER A 33 -18.11 19.24 19.21
C SER A 33 -16.70 18.74 19.52
N LYS A 34 -16.11 19.20 20.63
CA LYS A 34 -14.73 18.85 21.01
C LYS A 34 -14.60 17.41 21.51
N HIS A 35 -15.56 16.92 22.30
CA HIS A 35 -15.45 15.64 22.99
C HIS A 35 -16.07 14.46 22.23
N PHE A 36 -17.04 14.69 21.34
CA PHE A 36 -17.72 13.60 20.64
C PHE A 36 -17.49 13.63 19.13
N LEU A 37 -17.68 14.78 18.48
CA LEU A 37 -17.54 14.86 17.02
C LEU A 37 -16.08 14.72 16.57
N ARG A 38 -15.14 15.45 17.19
CA ARG A 38 -13.71 15.35 16.79
C ARG A 38 -13.13 13.94 16.97
N PRO A 39 -13.33 13.24 18.11
CA PRO A 39 -12.84 11.87 18.24
C PRO A 39 -13.49 10.90 17.26
N ALA A 40 -14.79 11.06 16.98
CA ALA A 40 -15.49 10.25 15.98
C ALA A 40 -14.90 10.45 14.58
N MET A 41 -14.65 11.70 14.18
CA MET A 41 -14.00 12.01 12.90
C MET A 41 -12.56 11.47 12.83
N ASN A 42 -11.79 11.57 13.93
CA ASN A 42 -10.43 11.02 13.99
C ASN A 42 -10.42 9.49 13.87
N SER A 43 -11.35 8.81 14.54
CA SER A 43 -11.50 7.35 14.43
C SER A 43 -11.86 6.93 13.00
N LEU A 44 -12.80 7.66 12.37
CA LEU A 44 -13.19 7.40 10.98
C LEU A 44 -12.01 7.61 10.02
N SER A 45 -11.29 8.72 10.16
CA SER A 45 -10.10 9.03 9.36
C SER A 45 -9.03 7.94 9.51
N SER A 46 -8.77 7.49 10.73
CA SER A 46 -7.81 6.41 11.00
C SER A 46 -8.21 5.09 10.34
N LYS A 47 -9.50 4.71 10.40
CA LYS A 47 -10.01 3.50 9.73
C LYS A 47 -9.91 3.58 8.21
N VAL A 48 -10.24 4.73 7.63
CA VAL A 48 -10.11 4.97 6.17
C VAL A 48 -8.64 4.86 5.79
N ASN A 49 -7.75 5.59 6.47
CA ASN A 49 -6.31 5.56 6.19
C ASN A 49 -5.71 4.16 6.28
N ALA A 50 -6.05 3.39 7.32
CA ALA A 50 -5.61 2.00 7.48
C ALA A 50 -6.03 1.13 6.30
N TYR A 51 -7.27 1.29 5.82
CA TYR A 51 -7.77 0.56 4.66
C TYR A 51 -7.05 0.97 3.36
N LEU A 52 -6.86 2.28 3.13
CA LEU A 52 -6.16 2.79 1.95
C LEU A 52 -4.74 2.23 1.89
N LEU A 53 -3.97 2.36 2.96
CA LEU A 53 -2.60 1.83 3.05
C LEU A 53 -2.58 0.29 2.86
N LYS A 54 -3.56 -0.42 3.44
CA LYS A 54 -3.70 -1.87 3.25
C LYS A 54 -3.94 -2.26 1.78
N SER A 55 -4.75 -1.50 1.06
CA SER A 55 -5.02 -1.77 -0.35
C SER A 55 -3.85 -1.39 -1.27
N MET A 56 -3.15 -0.30 -0.94
CA MET A 56 -2.02 0.20 -1.72
C MET A 56 -0.83 -0.74 -1.61
N TYR A 57 -0.46 -1.19 -0.40
CA TYR A 57 0.69 -2.09 -0.25
C TYR A 57 0.49 -3.36 -1.08
N LEU A 58 -0.70 -3.98 -1.04
CA LEU A 58 -1.00 -5.22 -1.77
C LEU A 58 -0.79 -5.12 -3.29
N GLN A 59 -0.76 -3.91 -3.84
CA GLN A 59 -0.59 -3.63 -5.26
C GLN A 59 0.82 -3.15 -5.62
N THR A 60 1.66 -2.81 -4.62
CA THR A 60 3.04 -2.38 -4.85
C THR A 60 3.95 -3.58 -5.15
N PRO A 61 4.64 -3.60 -6.30
CA PRO A 61 5.45 -4.74 -6.72
C PRO A 61 6.90 -4.68 -6.26
N ASN A 62 7.44 -3.48 -6.07
CA ASN A 62 8.83 -3.30 -5.68
C ASN A 62 8.99 -3.33 -4.17
N VAL A 63 10.09 -3.91 -3.68
CA VAL A 63 10.49 -3.95 -2.28
C VAL A 63 11.99 -3.77 -2.13
N VAL A 64 12.37 -3.01 -1.11
CA VAL A 64 13.73 -2.83 -0.63
C VAL A 64 13.79 -2.98 0.88
N GLY A 65 15.00 -3.08 1.42
CA GLY A 65 15.23 -3.32 2.85
C GLY A 65 15.35 -4.79 3.20
N THR A 66 15.50 -5.06 4.49
CA THR A 66 15.72 -6.40 5.03
C THR A 66 14.54 -6.78 5.90
N TRP A 67 13.93 -7.93 5.60
CA TRP A 67 12.75 -8.42 6.31
C TRP A 67 13.03 -8.61 7.81
N GLY A 68 12.17 -8.05 8.66
CA GLY A 68 12.30 -8.10 10.12
C GLY A 68 13.38 -7.17 10.69
N THR A 69 13.97 -6.29 9.88
CA THR A 69 14.91 -5.26 10.33
C THR A 69 14.30 -3.87 10.21
N ILE A 70 14.28 -3.14 11.32
CA ILE A 70 13.78 -1.76 11.35
C ILE A 70 14.65 -0.86 10.44
N PRO A 71 14.07 -0.14 9.46
CA PRO A 71 14.82 0.72 8.54
C PRO A 71 15.20 2.05 9.21
N GLY A 72 16.00 1.96 10.27
CA GLY A 72 16.48 3.11 11.06
C GLY A 72 17.63 3.88 10.41
N THR A 73 18.08 3.49 9.23
CA THR A 73 19.18 4.14 8.51
C THR A 73 18.71 4.68 7.16
N ARG A 74 19.46 5.62 6.59
CA ARG A 74 19.17 6.26 5.30
C ARG A 74 19.27 5.36 4.05
N PRO A 75 20.15 4.34 3.96
CA PRO A 75 20.31 3.55 2.73
C PRO A 75 19.05 2.86 2.20
N PRO A 76 18.19 2.20 3.02
CA PRO A 76 16.92 1.63 2.53
C PRO A 76 16.01 2.65 1.84
N TRP A 77 15.94 3.87 2.37
CA TRP A 77 15.12 4.95 1.80
C TRP A 77 15.70 5.52 0.50
N ARG A 78 17.04 5.65 0.42
CA ARG A 78 17.70 6.00 -0.87
C ARG A 78 17.47 4.91 -1.91
N ALA A 79 17.55 3.64 -1.51
CA ALA A 79 17.30 2.52 -2.42
C ALA A 79 15.85 2.54 -2.95
N ALA A 80 14.88 2.92 -2.12
CA ALA A 80 13.49 3.11 -2.54
C ALA A 80 13.36 4.26 -3.56
N ALA A 81 14.00 5.41 -3.31
CA ALA A 81 14.03 6.52 -4.26
C ALA A 81 14.68 6.11 -5.59
N SER A 82 15.82 5.42 -5.55
CA SER A 82 16.50 4.93 -6.75
C SER A 82 15.66 3.90 -7.52
N VAL A 83 14.84 3.09 -6.84
CA VAL A 83 13.87 2.22 -7.53
C VAL A 83 12.88 3.06 -8.34
N LEU A 84 12.32 4.11 -7.74
CA LEU A 84 11.39 5.01 -8.43
C LEU A 84 12.06 5.70 -9.64
N ASP A 85 13.31 6.13 -9.48
CA ASP A 85 14.10 6.73 -10.59
C ASP A 85 14.31 5.75 -11.73
N ASN A 86 14.64 4.49 -11.43
CA ASN A 86 14.84 3.45 -12.44
C ASN A 86 13.54 3.13 -13.21
N HIS A 87 12.38 3.39 -12.61
CA HIS A 87 11.07 3.27 -13.25
C HIS A 87 10.60 4.58 -13.89
N LEU A 88 11.43 5.61 -13.95
CA LEU A 88 11.13 6.91 -14.55
C LEU A 88 9.96 7.63 -13.88
N ALA A 89 9.73 7.37 -12.59
CA ALA A 89 8.79 8.15 -11.81
C ALA A 89 9.29 9.60 -11.70
N PRO A 90 8.42 10.62 -11.83
CA PRO A 90 8.84 11.99 -11.61
C PRO A 90 9.44 12.19 -10.22
N GLU A 91 10.41 13.09 -10.08
CA GLU A 91 11.07 13.38 -8.79
C GLU A 91 10.22 14.22 -7.84
N ALA A 92 9.28 15.01 -8.40
CA ALA A 92 8.33 15.78 -7.62
C ALA A 92 7.31 14.88 -6.90
N ASP A 93 6.74 15.35 -5.80
CA ASP A 93 5.55 14.77 -5.16
C ASP A 93 5.66 13.28 -4.77
N ARG A 94 6.88 12.84 -4.42
CA ARG A 94 7.12 11.53 -3.83
C ARG A 94 6.97 11.59 -2.31
N CYS A 95 6.26 10.61 -1.76
CA CYS A 95 6.01 10.51 -0.34
C CYS A 95 6.43 9.14 0.22
N ALA A 96 6.80 9.13 1.50
CA ALA A 96 7.18 7.94 2.25
C ALA A 96 6.33 7.84 3.51
N HIS A 97 5.48 6.83 3.57
CA HIS A 97 4.66 6.47 4.72
C HIS A 97 5.38 5.40 5.53
N PHE A 98 5.76 5.74 6.77
CA PHE A 98 6.67 4.93 7.58
C PHE A 98 6.25 4.83 9.04
N SER A 99 6.73 3.78 9.71
CA SER A 99 6.32 3.43 11.07
C SER A 99 6.89 4.37 12.11
N THR A 100 6.27 4.38 13.30
CA THR A 100 6.78 5.11 14.47
C THR A 100 8.17 4.65 14.85
N ASP A 101 8.43 3.35 14.80
CA ASP A 101 9.72 2.78 15.19
C ASP A 101 10.83 3.16 14.20
N ALA A 102 10.51 3.16 12.90
CA ALA A 102 11.43 3.65 11.88
C ALA A 102 11.70 5.16 12.03
N ASN A 103 10.70 5.94 12.44
CA ASN A 103 10.86 7.36 12.72
C ASN A 103 11.83 7.63 13.87
N ASP A 104 11.66 6.94 14.99
CA ASP A 104 12.52 7.17 16.15
C ASP A 104 13.95 6.71 15.89
N ALA A 105 14.13 5.57 15.19
CA ALA A 105 15.45 5.09 14.81
C ALA A 105 16.17 5.98 13.77
N LEU A 106 15.42 6.55 12.81
CA LEU A 106 15.97 7.51 11.84
C LEU A 106 16.37 8.83 12.51
N ALA A 107 15.53 9.35 13.40
CA ALA A 107 15.81 10.58 14.12
C ALA A 107 17.09 10.47 14.95
N GLU A 108 17.29 9.34 15.64
CA GLU A 108 18.52 9.08 16.40
C GLU A 108 19.76 9.04 15.48
N THR A 109 19.66 8.34 14.35
CA THR A 109 20.78 8.24 13.39
C THR A 109 21.14 9.60 12.80
N ASN A 110 20.15 10.45 12.57
CA ASN A 110 20.31 11.76 11.98
C ASN A 110 21.02 12.78 12.91
N VAL A 111 21.03 12.57 14.23
CA VAL A 111 21.76 13.46 15.18
C VAL A 111 23.25 13.57 14.83
N THR A 112 23.83 12.54 14.22
CA THR A 112 25.25 12.49 13.87
C THR A 112 25.59 13.25 12.58
N LEU A 113 24.59 13.69 11.82
CA LEU A 113 24.76 14.29 10.51
C LEU A 113 24.80 15.82 10.60
N PHE A 114 25.61 16.44 9.74
CA PHE A 114 25.69 17.90 9.66
C PHE A 114 24.47 18.45 8.93
N HIS A 115 23.54 19.06 9.67
CA HIS A 115 22.26 19.60 9.18
C HIS A 115 22.24 21.13 9.25
N THR A 116 21.30 21.75 8.52
CA THR A 116 21.04 23.19 8.69
C THR A 116 20.33 23.47 10.02
N SER A 117 20.44 24.69 10.55
CA SER A 117 19.84 25.04 11.85
C SER A 117 18.32 24.85 11.89
N ASP A 118 17.64 24.99 10.75
CA ASP A 118 16.18 24.87 10.66
C ASP A 118 15.73 23.40 10.67
N GLU A 119 16.47 22.51 10.01
CA GLU A 119 16.23 21.06 10.04
C GLU A 119 16.48 20.49 11.43
N ILE A 120 17.57 20.90 12.09
CA ILE A 120 17.88 20.52 13.47
C ILE A 120 16.75 20.95 14.41
N ARG A 121 16.20 22.15 14.22
CA ARG A 121 15.10 22.64 15.07
C ARG A 121 13.83 21.84 14.86
N GLY A 122 13.52 21.47 13.62
CA GLY A 122 12.36 20.63 13.27
C GLY A 122 12.49 19.22 13.85
N GLU A 123 13.65 18.61 13.68
CA GLU A 123 13.97 17.27 14.20
C GLU A 123 13.95 17.26 15.72
N PHE A 124 14.65 18.19 16.38
CA PHE A 124 14.72 18.27 17.84
C PHE A 124 13.38 18.63 18.50
N SER A 125 12.58 19.50 17.89
CA SER A 125 11.33 19.99 18.51
C SER A 125 10.11 19.13 18.19
N LYS A 126 10.08 18.47 17.02
CA LYS A 126 8.89 17.76 16.51
C LYS A 126 9.16 16.29 16.17
N ASN A 127 10.40 15.81 16.29
CA ASN A 127 10.81 14.47 15.86
C ASN A 127 10.35 14.19 14.41
N ALA A 128 10.53 15.20 13.55
CA ALA A 128 10.16 15.16 12.15
C ALA A 128 11.42 14.96 11.31
N VAL A 129 11.48 13.85 10.57
CA VAL A 129 12.62 13.50 9.68
C VAL A 129 12.73 14.47 8.49
N GLY A 130 11.65 15.16 8.12
CA GLY A 130 11.64 16.15 7.03
C GLY A 130 11.63 15.51 5.64
N MET A 131 12.31 16.15 4.69
CA MET A 131 12.46 15.67 3.31
C MET A 131 13.83 15.02 3.12
N PHE A 132 13.88 13.88 2.44
CA PHE A 132 15.14 13.22 2.15
C PHE A 132 15.07 12.40 0.87
N ALA A 133 16.12 12.47 0.04
CA ALA A 133 16.24 11.71 -1.21
C ALA A 133 15.04 11.93 -2.15
N GLY A 134 14.49 13.15 -2.15
CA GLY A 134 13.29 13.48 -2.92
C GLY A 134 11.98 13.00 -2.29
N LEU A 135 12.00 12.39 -1.10
CA LEU A 135 10.83 11.82 -0.43
C LEU A 135 10.39 12.71 0.74
N GLU A 136 9.10 13.02 0.79
CA GLU A 136 8.47 13.62 1.97
C GLU A 136 7.98 12.54 2.94
N PHE A 137 8.43 12.61 4.19
CA PHE A 137 8.15 11.58 5.20
C PHE A 137 6.89 11.86 6.02
N TYR A 138 5.95 10.91 5.98
CA TYR A 138 4.72 10.91 6.77
C TYR A 138 4.67 9.74 7.74
N LYS A 139 4.70 10.04 9.04
CA LYS A 139 4.58 9.03 10.09
C LYS A 139 3.17 8.45 10.11
N GLN A 140 3.08 7.12 10.08
CA GLN A 140 1.82 6.38 10.06
C GLN A 140 1.76 5.37 11.21
N LEU A 141 0.64 5.37 11.93
CA LEU A 141 0.35 4.42 13.03
C LEU A 141 -0.33 3.14 12.53
N ALA A 142 -0.93 3.19 11.34
CA ALA A 142 -1.78 2.13 10.81
C ALA A 142 -1.16 1.46 9.57
N LEU A 143 0.16 1.31 9.55
CA LEU A 143 0.82 0.60 8.46
C LEU A 143 0.46 -0.89 8.45
N PRO A 144 0.34 -1.49 7.26
CA PRO A 144 0.00 -2.89 7.12
C PRO A 144 1.19 -3.79 7.47
N THR A 145 0.88 -4.93 8.09
CA THR A 145 1.82 -6.04 8.30
C THR A 145 1.56 -7.11 7.24
N HIS A 146 2.58 -7.50 6.49
CA HIS A 146 2.49 -8.60 5.53
C HIS A 146 2.95 -9.90 6.18
N THR A 147 2.19 -10.99 5.99
CA THR A 147 2.59 -12.33 6.43
C THR A 147 2.74 -13.23 5.22
N ASN A 148 3.94 -13.77 5.03
CA ASN A 148 4.19 -14.72 3.94
C ASN A 148 3.51 -16.06 4.23
N GLY A 149 3.04 -16.72 3.17
CA GLY A 149 2.56 -18.11 3.27
C GLY A 149 3.67 -19.09 3.70
N PRO A 150 3.33 -20.31 4.10
CA PRO A 150 4.25 -21.35 4.53
C PRO A 150 5.01 -22.02 3.37
N GLY A 151 4.80 -21.58 2.12
CA GLY A 151 5.44 -22.15 0.94
C GLY A 151 6.95 -22.06 0.98
N SER A 152 7.63 -23.17 0.67
CA SER A 152 9.07 -23.26 0.55
C SER A 152 9.46 -24.23 -0.57
N GLY A 153 10.63 -24.02 -1.17
CA GLY A 153 11.12 -24.86 -2.26
C GLY A 153 10.33 -24.75 -3.56
N LEU A 154 9.59 -23.66 -3.78
CA LEU A 154 8.81 -23.44 -4.99
C LEU A 154 9.73 -23.26 -6.20
N VAL A 155 9.40 -23.93 -7.30
CA VAL A 155 10.15 -23.82 -8.56
C VAL A 155 9.22 -23.54 -9.72
N VAL A 156 9.74 -22.92 -10.77
CA VAL A 156 9.02 -22.75 -12.04
C VAL A 156 8.81 -24.11 -12.71
N THR A 157 7.64 -24.31 -13.30
CA THR A 157 7.33 -25.49 -14.11
C THR A 157 7.28 -25.13 -15.58
N GLY A 158 7.95 -25.92 -16.41
CA GLY A 158 7.95 -25.76 -17.86
C GLY A 158 8.83 -24.61 -18.34
N THR A 159 9.00 -24.54 -19.66
CA THR A 159 9.77 -23.50 -20.35
C THR A 159 8.84 -22.53 -21.07
N GLY A 160 9.29 -21.29 -21.26
CA GLY A 160 8.54 -20.31 -22.04
C GLY A 160 7.39 -19.61 -21.29
N ASN A 161 7.38 -19.64 -19.95
CA ASN A 161 6.42 -18.90 -19.13
C ASN A 161 6.40 -17.41 -19.50
N GLN A 162 5.23 -16.90 -19.90
CA GLN A 162 5.00 -15.52 -20.32
C GLN A 162 3.61 -15.05 -19.87
N GLY A 163 3.43 -13.73 -19.77
CA GLY A 163 2.18 -13.11 -19.35
C GLY A 163 2.05 -13.00 -17.83
N ALA A 164 0.81 -12.84 -17.36
CA ALA A 164 0.49 -12.57 -15.95
C ALA A 164 0.31 -13.84 -15.10
N THR A 165 0.52 -15.03 -15.66
CA THR A 165 0.42 -16.31 -14.94
C THR A 165 1.73 -17.06 -15.09
N LEU A 166 2.34 -17.42 -13.96
CA LEU A 166 3.56 -18.21 -13.91
C LEU A 166 3.22 -19.62 -13.42
N ALA A 167 3.53 -20.64 -14.21
CA ALA A 167 3.39 -22.02 -13.78
C ALA A 167 4.48 -22.36 -12.74
N ILE A 168 4.06 -22.90 -11.59
CA ILE A 168 4.96 -23.27 -10.50
C ILE A 168 4.64 -24.67 -9.98
N ASP A 169 5.66 -25.36 -9.49
CA ASP A 169 5.58 -26.62 -8.79
C ASP A 169 5.91 -26.36 -7.32
N ASP A 170 4.99 -26.76 -6.43
CA ASP A 170 5.18 -26.64 -4.99
C ASP A 170 5.83 -27.87 -4.36
N THR A 171 6.29 -28.82 -5.18
CA THR A 171 7.04 -30.04 -4.83
C THR A 171 6.33 -30.96 -3.84
N LYS A 172 5.04 -30.73 -3.54
CA LYS A 172 4.25 -31.53 -2.58
C LYS A 172 3.14 -32.34 -3.24
N GLY A 173 3.16 -32.44 -4.58
CA GLY A 173 2.26 -33.27 -5.37
C GLY A 173 0.93 -32.60 -5.70
N ASP A 174 0.21 -33.18 -6.65
CA ASP A 174 -1.05 -32.67 -7.25
C ASP A 174 -2.28 -32.73 -6.32
N THR A 175 -2.07 -32.79 -5.00
CA THR A 175 -3.19 -32.78 -4.05
C THR A 175 -3.61 -31.36 -3.80
N ARG A 176 -4.72 -30.94 -4.43
CA ARG A 176 -5.28 -29.60 -4.20
C ARG A 176 -5.79 -29.46 -2.77
N THR A 177 -5.30 -28.46 -2.04
CA THR A 177 -5.74 -28.20 -0.66
C THR A 177 -6.11 -26.73 -0.47
N ALA A 178 -6.85 -26.41 0.59
CA ALA A 178 -7.18 -25.04 0.94
C ALA A 178 -5.99 -24.24 1.50
N LEU A 179 -4.81 -24.85 1.65
CA LEU A 179 -3.62 -24.18 2.18
C LEU A 179 -3.14 -23.11 1.19
N VAL A 180 -3.13 -21.85 1.65
CA VAL A 180 -2.51 -20.73 0.94
C VAL A 180 -1.00 -20.87 1.08
N VAL A 181 -0.31 -21.16 -0.01
CA VAL A 181 1.14 -21.41 -0.06
C VAL A 181 1.91 -20.11 -0.28
N LEU A 182 1.42 -19.26 -1.18
CA LEU A 182 1.85 -17.87 -1.33
C LEU A 182 0.64 -16.97 -1.10
N SER A 183 0.74 -16.07 -0.13
CA SER A 183 -0.28 -15.07 0.14
C SER A 183 -0.20 -13.93 -0.87
N LYS A 184 -1.34 -13.33 -1.18
CA LYS A 184 -1.41 -12.09 -1.95
C LYS A 184 -0.52 -11.03 -1.31
N GLY A 185 0.27 -10.34 -2.12
CA GLY A 185 1.21 -9.34 -1.65
C GLY A 185 2.63 -9.88 -1.46
N THR A 186 2.87 -11.20 -1.47
CA THR A 186 4.23 -11.74 -1.42
C THR A 186 5.00 -11.35 -2.68
N ILE A 187 6.25 -10.92 -2.50
CA ILE A 187 7.16 -10.56 -3.58
C ILE A 187 8.25 -11.62 -3.67
N PHE A 188 8.60 -12.02 -4.88
CA PHE A 188 9.70 -12.96 -5.14
C PHE A 188 10.51 -12.55 -6.36
N THR A 189 11.70 -13.11 -6.51
CA THR A 189 12.57 -12.97 -7.68
C THR A 189 12.90 -14.34 -8.27
N LEU A 190 13.29 -14.36 -9.54
CA LEU A 190 13.70 -15.55 -10.26
C LEU A 190 15.15 -15.39 -10.72
N ALA A 191 15.99 -16.40 -10.46
CA ALA A 191 17.40 -16.35 -10.84
C ALA A 191 17.55 -16.25 -12.37
N GLY A 192 18.38 -15.31 -12.83
CA GLY A 192 18.65 -15.09 -14.25
C GLY A 192 17.57 -14.32 -15.00
N VAL A 193 16.51 -13.87 -14.33
CA VAL A 193 15.46 -13.01 -14.90
C VAL A 193 15.69 -11.58 -14.43
N PHE A 194 16.34 -10.78 -15.27
CA PHE A 194 16.68 -9.40 -14.94
C PHE A 194 15.61 -8.42 -15.40
N GLU A 195 15.47 -7.32 -14.67
CA GLU A 195 14.61 -6.23 -15.10
C GLU A 195 15.23 -5.45 -16.26
N THR A 196 14.35 -4.91 -17.08
CA THR A 196 14.66 -4.12 -18.27
C THR A 196 14.28 -2.67 -18.04
N HIS A 197 15.07 -1.77 -18.60
CA HIS A 197 14.78 -0.35 -18.54
C HIS A 197 13.51 -0.03 -19.38
N PRO A 198 12.51 0.70 -18.83
CA PRO A 198 11.19 0.83 -19.46
C PRO A 198 11.16 1.49 -20.84
N ILE A 199 12.14 2.35 -21.17
CA ILE A 199 12.20 3.06 -22.46
C ILE A 199 13.21 2.45 -23.42
N THR A 200 14.37 2.02 -22.92
CA THR A 200 15.48 1.58 -23.78
C THR A 200 15.47 0.06 -23.99
N GLY A 201 14.81 -0.68 -23.11
CA GLY A 201 14.83 -2.14 -23.12
C GLY A 201 16.15 -2.77 -22.64
N GLU A 202 17.14 -1.95 -22.30
CA GLU A 202 18.45 -2.41 -21.84
C GLU A 202 18.35 -3.24 -20.56
N ALA A 203 19.21 -4.24 -20.47
CA ALA A 203 19.31 -5.09 -19.30
C ALA A 203 19.87 -4.33 -18.11
N THR A 204 19.18 -4.34 -16.98
CA THR A 204 19.76 -3.90 -15.71
C THR A 204 20.48 -5.06 -15.02
N THR A 205 21.25 -4.75 -13.98
CA THR A 205 21.91 -5.76 -13.13
C THR A 205 21.02 -6.33 -12.04
N ARG A 206 19.76 -5.87 -11.93
CA ARG A 206 18.84 -6.24 -10.86
C ARG A 206 17.87 -7.33 -11.33
N LEU A 207 17.60 -8.29 -10.45
CA LEU A 207 16.56 -9.27 -10.71
C LEU A 207 15.19 -8.60 -10.70
N ARG A 208 14.32 -8.97 -11.64
CA ARG A 208 12.94 -8.47 -11.66
C ARG A 208 12.20 -9.04 -10.45
N GLN A 209 11.51 -8.16 -9.72
CA GLN A 209 10.63 -8.52 -8.62
C GLN A 209 9.22 -8.75 -9.14
N PHE A 210 8.58 -9.83 -8.67
CA PHE A 210 7.23 -10.22 -9.03
C PHE A 210 6.34 -10.26 -7.78
N LEU A 211 5.22 -9.57 -7.86
CA LEU A 211 4.16 -9.52 -6.86
C LEU A 211 3.11 -10.58 -7.14
N VAL A 212 2.75 -11.34 -6.11
CA VAL A 212 1.61 -12.27 -6.14
C VAL A 212 0.31 -11.48 -6.00
N THR A 213 -0.54 -11.49 -7.01
CA THR A 213 -1.77 -10.67 -7.06
C THR A 213 -3.02 -11.34 -6.47
N THR A 214 -3.02 -12.67 -6.37
CA THR A 214 -4.04 -13.46 -5.67
C THR A 214 -3.37 -14.57 -4.86
N ASP A 215 -4.01 -15.00 -3.77
CA ASP A 215 -3.53 -16.14 -2.98
C ASP A 215 -3.34 -17.36 -3.89
N TYR A 216 -2.14 -17.93 -3.91
CA TYR A 216 -1.86 -19.20 -4.57
C TYR A 216 -2.05 -20.32 -3.56
N ARG A 217 -2.96 -21.23 -3.88
CA ARG A 217 -3.25 -22.42 -3.06
C ARG A 217 -2.51 -23.63 -3.61
N ARG A 218 -2.16 -24.56 -2.71
CA ARG A 218 -1.47 -25.80 -3.08
C ARG A 218 -2.25 -26.56 -4.16
N GLY A 219 -1.55 -26.98 -5.21
CA GLY A 219 -2.10 -27.71 -6.35
C GLY A 219 -2.87 -26.83 -7.37
N GLU A 220 -2.69 -25.51 -7.34
CA GLU A 220 -3.13 -24.65 -8.45
C GLU A 220 -2.11 -24.65 -9.59
N TYR A 221 -2.59 -24.53 -10.83
CA TYR A 221 -1.74 -24.65 -12.02
C TYR A 221 -0.77 -23.48 -12.24
N GLY A 222 -0.97 -22.36 -11.55
CA GLY A 222 -0.08 -21.22 -11.68
C GLY A 222 -0.42 -20.09 -10.70
N VAL A 223 0.58 -19.25 -10.45
CA VAL A 223 0.47 -18.06 -9.62
C VAL A 223 0.24 -16.84 -10.53
N THR A 224 -0.72 -15.99 -10.19
CA THR A 224 -0.93 -14.73 -10.90
C THR A 224 0.03 -13.67 -10.38
N ILE A 225 0.71 -12.99 -11.31
CA ILE A 225 1.84 -12.12 -11.00
C ILE A 225 1.71 -10.75 -11.64
N TYR A 226 2.32 -9.75 -11.00
CA TYR A 226 2.60 -8.44 -11.57
C TYR A 226 4.08 -8.07 -11.34
N PRO A 227 4.77 -7.42 -12.30
CA PRO A 227 4.34 -7.19 -13.67
C PRO A 227 4.25 -8.52 -14.46
N PRO A 228 3.48 -8.58 -15.56
CA PRO A 228 3.49 -9.75 -16.43
C PRO A 228 4.88 -9.97 -17.03
N ILE A 229 5.26 -11.23 -17.25
CA ILE A 229 6.52 -11.60 -17.89
C ILE A 229 6.39 -11.34 -19.39
N VAL A 230 7.11 -10.34 -19.89
CA VAL A 230 7.20 -10.00 -21.31
C VAL A 230 8.67 -9.93 -21.67
N LEU A 231 9.11 -10.77 -22.62
CA LEU A 231 10.50 -10.79 -23.05
C LEU A 231 10.83 -9.55 -23.88
N THR A 232 11.91 -8.85 -23.55
CA THR A 232 12.45 -7.81 -24.42
C THR A 232 13.02 -8.41 -25.69
N SER A 233 12.62 -7.86 -26.83
CA SER A 233 13.05 -8.24 -28.17
C SER A 233 13.31 -7.00 -29.02
N ALA A 234 13.80 -7.18 -30.25
CA ALA A 234 14.07 -6.06 -31.15
C ALA A 234 12.81 -5.22 -31.50
N THR A 235 11.62 -5.79 -31.38
CA THR A 235 10.35 -5.11 -31.73
C THR A 235 9.48 -4.75 -30.53
N THR A 236 9.82 -5.27 -29.34
CA THR A 236 9.01 -5.09 -28.12
C THR A 236 9.91 -4.84 -26.93
N ILE A 237 9.74 -3.69 -26.28
CA ILE A 237 10.34 -3.44 -24.97
C ILE A 237 9.53 -4.23 -23.93
N GLY A 238 10.13 -5.28 -23.39
CA GLY A 238 9.51 -6.16 -22.42
C GLY A 238 9.81 -5.75 -20.98
N THR A 239 9.32 -6.56 -20.04
CA THR A 239 9.58 -6.43 -18.60
C THR A 239 10.78 -7.25 -18.15
N VAL A 240 11.25 -8.23 -18.93
CA VAL A 240 12.38 -9.08 -18.56
C VAL A 240 13.35 -9.29 -19.71
N THR A 241 14.63 -9.51 -19.39
CA THR A 241 15.68 -9.81 -20.38
C THR A 241 15.71 -11.28 -20.82
N ALA A 242 15.20 -12.18 -19.98
CA ALA A 242 15.18 -13.61 -20.23
C ALA A 242 13.93 -14.23 -19.61
N LEU A 243 13.42 -15.29 -20.26
CA LEU A 243 12.31 -16.07 -19.72
C LEU A 243 12.80 -16.99 -18.59
N PRO A 244 11.97 -17.24 -17.56
CA PRO A 244 12.28 -18.23 -16.54
C PRO A 244 12.51 -19.60 -17.16
N LYS A 245 13.57 -20.28 -16.73
CA LYS A 245 13.84 -21.67 -17.12
C LYS A 245 13.04 -22.62 -16.24
N ASP A 246 12.78 -23.82 -16.76
CA ASP A 246 12.19 -24.89 -15.95
C ASP A 246 13.05 -25.16 -14.72
N ARG A 247 12.39 -25.44 -13.58
CA ARG A 247 13.00 -25.67 -12.26
C ARG A 247 13.77 -24.49 -11.67
N THR A 248 13.62 -23.28 -12.20
CA THR A 248 14.18 -22.07 -11.55
C THR A 248 13.52 -21.86 -10.20
N ALA A 249 14.31 -21.77 -9.12
CA ALA A 249 13.79 -21.55 -7.78
C ALA A 249 13.22 -20.13 -7.63
N LEU A 250 12.07 -20.02 -6.94
CA LEU A 250 11.50 -18.74 -6.53
C LEU A 250 12.18 -18.29 -5.24
N THR A 251 12.84 -17.14 -5.27
CA THR A 251 13.43 -16.51 -4.09
C THR A 251 12.44 -15.52 -3.51
N ILE A 252 11.68 -15.93 -2.51
CA ILE A 252 10.70 -15.10 -1.80
C ILE A 252 11.42 -14.08 -0.91
N VAL A 253 10.93 -12.84 -0.90
CA VAL A 253 11.41 -11.81 0.03
C VAL A 253 10.82 -12.07 1.41
N GLY A 254 11.71 -12.32 2.38
CA GLY A 254 11.33 -12.67 3.75
C GLY A 254 11.20 -14.16 4.00
N ALA A 255 10.91 -14.53 5.25
CA ALA A 255 10.82 -15.93 5.65
C ALA A 255 9.37 -16.45 5.61
N PRO A 256 9.15 -17.76 5.35
CA PRO A 256 7.82 -18.37 5.38
C PRO A 256 7.13 -18.19 6.74
N SER A 257 5.81 -17.94 6.74
CA SER A 257 4.99 -17.79 7.95
C SER A 257 5.45 -16.70 8.93
N THR A 258 6.31 -15.78 8.50
CA THR A 258 6.74 -14.64 9.33
C THR A 258 6.00 -13.38 8.89
N ALA A 259 5.70 -12.52 9.86
CA ALA A 259 5.00 -11.26 9.66
C ALA A 259 5.99 -10.09 9.79
N ALA A 260 5.89 -9.11 8.90
CA ALA A 260 6.72 -7.90 8.96
C ALA A 260 5.94 -6.66 8.49
N VAL A 261 6.20 -5.53 9.14
CA VAL A 261 5.56 -4.24 8.81
C VAL A 261 6.08 -3.76 7.45
N GLN A 262 5.20 -3.25 6.61
CA GLN A 262 5.55 -2.75 5.28
C GLN A 262 5.37 -1.23 5.24
N ASN A 263 6.48 -0.49 5.18
CA ASN A 263 6.45 0.93 4.88
C ASN A 263 6.24 1.12 3.37
N LEU A 264 5.67 2.24 2.97
CA LEU A 264 5.26 2.48 1.59
C LEU A 264 5.85 3.80 1.07
N VAL A 265 6.55 3.74 -0.04
CA VAL A 265 7.10 4.90 -0.76
C VAL A 265 6.47 4.94 -2.14
N PHE A 266 5.90 6.08 -2.54
CA PHE A 266 5.23 6.20 -3.83
C PHE A 266 5.19 7.63 -4.34
N HIS A 267 5.06 7.76 -5.65
CA HIS A 267 4.68 9.01 -6.31
C HIS A 267 3.15 9.17 -6.32
N GLU A 268 2.62 10.39 -6.29
CA GLU A 268 1.17 10.65 -6.28
C GLU A 268 0.39 9.89 -7.38
N ASP A 269 0.91 9.86 -8.60
CA ASP A 269 0.33 9.14 -9.75
C ASP A 269 0.33 7.61 -9.64
N ALA A 270 0.98 7.01 -8.64
CA ALA A 270 1.04 5.56 -8.51
C ALA A 270 -0.35 4.96 -8.21
N PHE A 271 -1.16 5.68 -7.42
CA PHE A 271 -2.45 5.21 -6.94
C PHE A 271 -3.52 6.27 -7.12
N ALA A 272 -4.71 5.84 -7.54
CA ALA A 272 -5.89 6.70 -7.60
C ALA A 272 -6.99 6.16 -6.67
N THR A 273 -7.66 7.06 -5.96
CA THR A 273 -8.89 6.79 -5.20
C THR A 273 -9.87 7.93 -5.43
N ALA A 274 -11.17 7.65 -5.26
CA ALA A 274 -12.22 8.65 -5.38
C ALA A 274 -13.08 8.64 -4.12
N PHE A 275 -13.47 9.83 -3.67
CA PHE A 275 -14.45 10.04 -2.63
C PHE A 275 -15.72 10.59 -3.27
N VAL A 276 -16.86 9.97 -2.98
CA VAL A 276 -18.14 10.33 -3.60
C VAL A 276 -19.05 10.97 -2.55
N PRO A 277 -19.64 12.15 -2.83
CA PRO A 277 -20.57 12.78 -1.91
C PRO A 277 -21.88 11.99 -1.85
N LEU A 278 -22.19 11.45 -0.68
CA LEU A 278 -23.47 10.79 -0.43
C LEU A 278 -24.58 11.84 -0.18
N PRO A 279 -25.80 11.66 -0.72
CA PRO A 279 -26.94 12.51 -0.38
C PRO A 279 -27.44 12.20 1.04
N VAL A 280 -28.01 13.20 1.71
CA VAL A 280 -28.74 12.99 2.98
C VAL A 280 -30.02 12.21 2.69
N LEU A 281 -30.35 11.23 3.54
CA LEU A 281 -31.58 10.45 3.38
C LEU A 281 -32.81 11.34 3.61
N ALA A 282 -33.90 11.04 2.92
CA ALA A 282 -35.17 11.73 3.13
C ALA A 282 -35.60 11.63 4.61
N ASN A 283 -36.13 12.73 5.14
CA ASN A 283 -36.55 12.88 6.54
C ASN A 283 -35.43 12.79 7.59
N CYS A 284 -34.15 12.89 7.18
CA CYS A 284 -33.03 13.08 8.09
C CYS A 284 -32.51 14.52 7.99
N ASP A 285 -32.10 15.09 9.12
CA ASP A 285 -31.44 16.39 9.16
C ASP A 285 -29.94 16.20 9.00
N GLY A 286 -29.31 16.90 8.06
CA GLY A 286 -27.89 16.71 7.81
C GLY A 286 -27.34 17.52 6.65
N TYR A 287 -26.05 17.37 6.41
CA TYR A 287 -25.37 17.95 5.27
C TYR A 287 -24.17 17.09 4.85
N THR A 288 -23.75 17.26 3.62
CA THR A 288 -22.52 16.67 3.07
C THR A 288 -21.51 17.78 2.84
N ALA A 289 -20.32 17.62 3.42
CA ALA A 289 -19.22 18.56 3.26
C ALA A 289 -18.06 17.90 2.54
N THR A 290 -17.44 18.63 1.63
CA THR A 290 -16.20 18.19 0.96
C THR A 290 -15.06 19.06 1.46
N VAL A 291 -14.03 18.43 2.02
CA VAL A 291 -12.83 19.11 2.50
C VAL A 291 -11.63 18.46 1.85
N LYS A 292 -10.86 19.24 1.07
CA LYS A 292 -9.64 18.76 0.37
C LYS A 292 -9.89 17.49 -0.47
N GLY A 293 -11.02 17.43 -1.17
CA GLY A 293 -11.40 16.29 -2.00
C GLY A 293 -11.99 15.08 -1.26
N ILE A 294 -12.04 15.11 0.09
CA ILE A 294 -12.69 14.07 0.89
C ILE A 294 -14.12 14.51 1.18
N SER A 295 -15.10 13.72 0.72
CA SER A 295 -16.52 13.94 0.98
C SER A 295 -16.97 13.20 2.23
N VAL A 296 -17.54 13.93 3.18
CA VAL A 296 -18.08 13.40 4.44
C VAL A 296 -19.54 13.83 4.58
N ARG A 297 -20.43 12.88 4.87
CA ARG A 297 -21.83 13.15 5.18
C ARG A 297 -22.06 13.07 6.68
N VAL A 298 -22.78 14.04 7.24
CA VAL A 298 -23.30 14.00 8.61
C VAL A 298 -24.82 14.04 8.56
N MET A 299 -25.48 13.08 9.20
CA MET A 299 -26.94 13.05 9.29
C MET A 299 -27.41 12.61 10.68
N SER A 300 -28.49 13.24 11.15
CA SER A 300 -29.19 12.93 12.39
C SER A 300 -30.62 12.48 12.10
N PHE A 301 -31.10 11.52 12.89
CA PHE A 301 -32.48 11.04 12.87
C PHE A 301 -32.94 10.71 14.29
N GLY A 302 -34.22 10.97 14.58
CA GLY A 302 -34.81 10.70 15.90
C GLY A 302 -35.47 9.32 15.97
N ASP A 303 -35.29 8.63 17.09
CA ASP A 303 -36.13 7.50 17.48
C ASP A 303 -37.23 7.98 18.43
N GLY A 304 -38.44 8.14 17.90
CA GLY A 304 -39.61 8.60 18.65
C GLY A 304 -40.13 7.62 19.71
N LYS A 305 -39.65 6.36 19.75
CA LYS A 305 -40.02 5.40 20.81
C LYS A 305 -39.11 5.51 22.03
N ALA A 306 -37.83 5.78 21.80
CA ALA A 306 -36.82 5.86 22.87
C ALA A 306 -36.53 7.29 23.33
N ASP A 307 -37.03 8.31 22.63
CA ASP A 307 -36.70 9.74 22.85
C ASP A 307 -35.19 10.03 22.74
N VAL A 308 -34.55 9.40 21.74
CA VAL A 308 -33.10 9.49 21.47
C VAL A 308 -32.86 10.02 20.06
N GLU A 309 -31.81 10.82 19.88
CA GLU A 309 -31.31 11.24 18.58
C GLU A 309 -30.06 10.43 18.20
N HIS A 310 -30.06 9.88 16.99
CA HIS A 310 -28.95 9.16 16.42
C HIS A 310 -28.29 10.00 15.33
N THR A 311 -27.00 10.29 15.48
CA THR A 311 -26.18 10.95 14.46
C THR A 311 -25.22 9.95 13.84
N ARG A 312 -25.02 10.00 12.53
CA ARG A 312 -24.00 9.20 11.84
C ARG A 312 -23.16 10.07 10.93
N ILE A 313 -21.86 9.76 10.92
CA ILE A 313 -20.88 10.35 10.04
C ILE A 313 -20.45 9.28 9.06
N ASP A 314 -20.68 9.49 7.77
CA ASP A 314 -20.41 8.53 6.71
C ASP A 314 -19.37 9.07 5.71
N VAL A 315 -18.54 8.17 5.19
CA VAL A 315 -17.65 8.42 4.06
C VAL A 315 -17.81 7.28 3.06
N LEU A 316 -18.04 7.64 1.80
CA LEU A 316 -18.04 6.71 0.67
C LEU A 316 -16.78 6.96 -0.16
N PHE A 317 -15.98 5.91 -0.35
CA PHE A 317 -14.74 5.99 -1.09
C PHE A 317 -14.48 4.69 -1.88
N GLY A 318 -13.70 4.81 -2.94
CA GLY A 318 -13.26 3.66 -3.74
C GLY A 318 -11.96 3.06 -3.21
N THR A 319 -11.86 1.73 -3.25
CA THR A 319 -10.59 1.05 -3.00
C THR A 319 -9.51 1.60 -3.93
N PRO A 320 -8.38 2.10 -3.41
CA PRO A 320 -7.26 2.56 -4.21
C PRO A 320 -6.88 1.57 -5.29
N VAL A 321 -6.73 2.06 -6.51
CA VAL A 321 -6.27 1.25 -7.64
C VAL A 321 -4.92 1.77 -8.09
N ALA A 322 -3.99 0.85 -8.31
CA ALA A 322 -2.68 1.17 -8.81
C ALA A 322 -2.75 1.48 -10.32
N VAL A 323 -2.57 2.74 -10.67
CA VAL A 323 -2.53 3.22 -12.07
C VAL A 323 -1.16 2.96 -12.66
N ARG A 324 -0.10 3.19 -11.87
CA ARG A 324 1.30 2.90 -12.22
C ARG A 324 1.97 2.20 -11.04
N PRO A 325 1.76 0.89 -10.86
CA PRO A 325 2.29 0.16 -9.70
C PRO A 325 3.81 0.25 -9.54
N ASP A 326 4.55 0.36 -10.65
CA ASP A 326 6.02 0.45 -10.67
C ASP A 326 6.55 1.77 -10.07
N HIS A 327 5.70 2.79 -9.96
CA HIS A 327 6.00 4.07 -9.28
C HIS A 327 5.77 3.99 -7.75
N ALA A 328 5.73 2.80 -7.19
CA ALA A 328 5.67 2.55 -5.77
C ALA A 328 6.71 1.50 -5.36
N CYS A 329 7.20 1.61 -4.13
CA CYS A 329 8.16 0.69 -3.53
C CYS A 329 7.83 0.48 -2.04
N ARG A 330 7.91 -0.75 -1.57
CA ARG A 330 7.81 -1.09 -0.15
C ARG A 330 9.20 -1.03 0.48
N VAL A 331 9.29 -0.46 1.67
CA VAL A 331 10.48 -0.60 2.52
C VAL A 331 10.10 -1.53 3.65
N THR A 332 10.54 -2.78 3.58
CA THR A 332 10.20 -3.76 4.62
C THR A 332 10.89 -3.40 5.93
N GLN A 333 10.12 -3.51 7.01
CA GLN A 333 10.58 -3.55 8.39
C GLN A 333 10.82 -4.99 8.80
#